data_AF-A0A3B9T2E2-F1
#
_entry.id   AF-A0A3B9T2E2-F1
#
_cell.length_a   1.000
_cell.length_b   1.000
_cell.length_c   1.000
_cell.angle_alpha   90.00
_cell.angle_beta   90.00
_cell.angle_gamma   90.00
#
_symmetry.space_group_name_H-M   'P 1'
#
loop_
_entity.id
_entity.type
_entity.pdbx_description
1 polymer ?
#
loop_
_entity_poly.entity_id
_entity_poly.type
_entity_poly.pdbx_seq_one_letter_code
_entity_poly.pdbx_strand_id
1 'polypeptide(L)'
;MKSRFFAVFGILLLSGGLLSACANNDAAEEEPIETEDMPYGATITCDTDLPIAIQYDNRFMDQDLAEKVVSLHESIQEKDPEQFTATLFPMYHEYEMEYFYNGKYTDAEILENSYASFQGFFGGEFDFSMLDVTNVVKEDVLSPTRDTMQKMLDDLASDRGESPVSEETDAFVELTITRYLTQKGSGEKCETDKSLPDETIYALHYQGEWYLILV
;
A
#
# COMPACT_ATOMS: atom_id res chain seq x y z
N MET A 1 -59.91 -24.56 -30.48
CA MET A 1 -60.25 -23.25 -29.87
C MET A 1 -59.19 -22.25 -30.35
N LYS A 2 -59.60 -21.28 -31.22
CA LYS A 2 -58.92 -20.06 -31.75
C LYS A 2 -57.43 -20.20 -32.18
N SER A 3 -56.98 -20.15 -33.45
CA SER A 3 -57.26 -19.38 -34.67
C SER A 3 -56.89 -17.89 -34.66
N ARG A 4 -55.99 -17.52 -35.61
CA ARG A 4 -55.69 -16.20 -36.23
C ARG A 4 -54.79 -15.23 -35.43
N PHE A 5 -54.00 -14.29 -35.97
CA PHE A 5 -53.58 -13.79 -37.31
C PHE A 5 -52.58 -12.64 -37.01
N PHE A 6 -51.60 -12.38 -37.91
CA PHE A 6 -50.99 -11.08 -38.28
C PHE A 6 -50.30 -10.22 -37.18
N ALA A 7 -49.30 -9.36 -37.40
CA ALA A 7 -48.35 -8.95 -38.45
C ALA A 7 -47.57 -7.78 -37.75
N VAL A 8 -46.36 -7.32 -38.07
CA VAL A 8 -45.91 -6.56 -39.24
C VAL A 8 -44.64 -5.80 -38.79
N PHE A 9 -43.62 -5.72 -39.67
CA PHE A 9 -42.51 -4.74 -39.77
C PHE A 9 -41.49 -4.61 -38.61
N GLY A 10 -40.19 -4.40 -38.85
CA GLY A 10 -39.54 -3.89 -40.06
C GLY A 10 -38.08 -4.33 -40.18
N ILE A 11 -37.73 -4.64 -41.42
CA ILE A 11 -36.38 -4.79 -41.97
C ILE A 11 -35.82 -3.39 -42.19
N LEU A 12 -34.56 -3.16 -41.84
CA LEU A 12 -33.72 -2.19 -42.55
C LEU A 12 -32.38 -2.86 -42.87
N LEU A 13 -32.34 -3.37 -44.11
CA LEU A 13 -31.19 -3.75 -44.89
C LEU A 13 -30.47 -2.50 -45.41
N LEU A 14 -29.14 -2.56 -45.47
CA LEU A 14 -28.26 -2.17 -46.60
C LEU A 14 -26.82 -2.18 -46.05
N SER A 15 -26.13 -3.32 -45.99
CA SER A 15 -25.31 -3.93 -47.04
C SER A 15 -24.15 -3.06 -47.55
N GLY A 16 -22.93 -3.56 -47.34
CA GLY A 16 -21.91 -3.67 -48.39
C GLY A 16 -20.80 -2.63 -48.38
N GLY A 17 -19.59 -3.08 -48.03
CA GLY A 17 -18.37 -2.33 -48.27
C GLY A 17 -17.13 -3.02 -47.69
N LEU A 18 -16.68 -4.11 -48.31
CA LEU A 18 -15.29 -4.55 -48.18
C LEU A 18 -14.39 -3.45 -48.78
N LEU A 19 -13.56 -2.82 -47.96
CA LEU A 19 -12.37 -2.10 -48.42
C LEU A 19 -11.19 -2.52 -47.54
N SER A 20 -10.43 -3.48 -48.05
CA SER A 20 -8.99 -3.50 -47.83
C SER A 20 -8.43 -2.28 -48.57
N ALA A 21 -7.97 -1.30 -47.81
CA ALA A 21 -7.10 -0.24 -48.28
C ALA A 21 -6.27 0.25 -47.09
N CYS A 22 -5.03 -0.23 -47.01
CA CYS A 22 -3.98 0.46 -46.29
C CYS A 22 -3.82 1.85 -46.92
N ALA A 23 -4.17 2.89 -46.16
CA ALA A 23 -3.74 4.25 -46.43
C ALA A 23 -3.56 4.92 -45.06
N ASN A 24 -2.33 5.37 -44.82
CA ASN A 24 -1.84 6.08 -43.65
C ASN A 24 -2.91 6.98 -43.00
N ASN A 25 -3.15 6.75 -41.71
CA ASN A 25 -3.47 7.82 -40.80
C ASN A 25 -2.46 7.72 -39.66
N ASP A 26 -1.74 8.82 -39.49
CA ASP A 26 -0.81 9.07 -38.40
C ASP A 26 -1.42 8.57 -37.10
N ALA A 27 -0.72 7.62 -36.47
CA ALA A 27 -0.93 7.39 -35.05
C ALA A 27 -0.62 8.73 -34.40
N ALA A 28 -1.65 9.38 -33.86
CA ALA A 28 -1.44 10.41 -32.87
C ALA A 28 -0.62 9.72 -31.78
N GLU A 29 0.67 10.03 -31.75
CA GLU A 29 1.49 9.80 -30.57
C GLU A 29 0.76 10.54 -29.46
N GLU A 30 0.04 9.79 -28.62
CA GLU A 30 -0.44 10.31 -27.35
C GLU A 30 0.84 10.61 -26.56
N GLU A 31 1.28 11.86 -26.64
CA GLU A 31 2.32 12.42 -25.78
C GLU A 31 1.99 11.98 -24.35
N PRO A 32 2.91 11.31 -23.63
CA PRO A 32 2.64 10.86 -22.28
C PRO A 32 2.30 12.09 -21.44
N ILE A 33 1.05 12.16 -20.97
CA ILE A 33 0.61 13.21 -20.06
C ILE A 33 1.47 13.07 -18.81
N GLU A 34 2.22 14.13 -18.46
CA GLU A 34 2.99 14.13 -17.23
C GLU A 34 2.04 13.88 -16.05
N THR A 35 2.47 13.05 -15.09
CA THR A 35 1.62 12.58 -13.97
C THR A 35 1.02 13.74 -13.16
N GLU A 36 1.62 14.92 -13.22
CA GLU A 36 1.15 16.16 -12.60
C GLU A 36 -0.14 16.73 -13.25
N ASP A 37 -0.39 16.43 -14.53
CA ASP A 37 -1.53 16.92 -15.30
C ASP A 37 -2.74 15.95 -15.31
N MET A 38 -2.63 14.83 -14.59
CA MET A 38 -3.71 13.83 -14.54
C MET A 38 -4.91 14.31 -13.71
N PRO A 39 -6.16 14.07 -14.17
CA PRO A 39 -7.36 14.47 -13.44
C PRO A 39 -7.45 13.81 -12.06
N TYR A 40 -8.11 14.49 -11.12
CA TYR A 40 -8.29 14.02 -9.74
C TYR A 40 -8.83 12.57 -9.71
N GLY A 41 -8.08 11.67 -9.09
CA GLY A 41 -8.40 10.24 -8.99
C GLY A 41 -7.76 9.34 -10.05
N ALA A 42 -7.19 9.87 -11.13
CA ALA A 42 -6.52 9.07 -12.16
C ALA A 42 -5.17 8.47 -11.71
N THR A 43 -4.62 8.98 -10.61
CA THR A 43 -3.36 8.51 -10.01
C THR A 43 -3.58 7.55 -8.85
N ILE A 44 -4.83 7.36 -8.43
CA ILE A 44 -5.18 6.36 -7.41
C ILE A 44 -5.06 4.98 -8.05
N THR A 45 -4.13 4.20 -7.52
CA THR A 45 -3.89 2.81 -7.89
C THR A 45 -4.54 1.93 -6.83
N CYS A 46 -5.27 0.92 -7.26
CA CYS A 46 -5.75 -0.16 -6.39
C CYS A 46 -5.14 -1.46 -6.89
N ASP A 47 -4.19 -1.99 -6.13
CA ASP A 47 -3.51 -3.24 -6.43
C ASP A 47 -4.19 -4.38 -5.66
N THR A 48 -4.76 -5.31 -6.41
CA THR A 48 -5.43 -6.50 -5.88
C THR A 48 -4.64 -7.79 -6.13
N ASP A 49 -3.48 -7.71 -6.77
CA ASP A 49 -2.64 -8.85 -7.12
C ASP A 49 -1.73 -9.25 -5.95
N LEU A 50 -1.47 -8.32 -5.02
CA LEU A 50 -0.79 -8.59 -3.75
C LEU A 50 -1.63 -9.44 -2.78
N PRO A 51 -1.00 -10.08 -1.77
CA PRO A 51 -1.70 -10.90 -0.77
C PRO A 51 -2.83 -10.14 -0.05
N ILE A 52 -2.58 -8.88 0.31
CA ILE A 52 -3.57 -7.94 0.83
C ILE A 52 -3.74 -6.84 -0.21
N ALA A 53 -4.99 -6.48 -0.55
CA ALA A 53 -5.22 -5.40 -1.49
C ALA A 53 -4.78 -4.06 -0.89
N ILE A 54 -4.17 -3.19 -1.72
CA ILE A 54 -3.71 -1.87 -1.29
C ILE A 54 -4.16 -0.80 -2.28
N GLN A 55 -4.59 0.34 -1.75
CA GLN A 55 -4.90 1.54 -2.53
C GLN A 55 -3.97 2.68 -2.13
N TYR A 56 -3.39 3.36 -3.12
CA TYR A 56 -2.46 4.46 -2.90
C TYR A 56 -2.41 5.39 -4.12
N ASP A 57 -1.88 6.60 -3.92
CA ASP A 57 -1.63 7.55 -5.02
C ASP A 57 -0.21 7.34 -5.57
N ASN A 58 -0.10 6.89 -6.82
CA ASN A 58 1.17 6.51 -7.44
C ASN A 58 2.13 7.68 -7.73
N ARG A 59 1.68 8.93 -7.53
CA ARG A 59 2.57 10.11 -7.53
C ARG A 59 3.41 10.19 -6.25
N PHE A 60 2.90 9.63 -5.17
CA PHE A 60 3.50 9.80 -3.85
C PHE A 60 4.12 8.52 -3.29
N MET A 61 3.70 7.37 -3.80
CA MET A 61 4.12 6.06 -3.34
C MET A 61 4.37 5.16 -4.56
N ASP A 62 5.55 4.55 -4.62
CA ASP A 62 5.88 3.56 -5.66
C ASP A 62 5.39 2.16 -5.26
N GLN A 63 5.51 1.22 -6.20
CA GLN A 63 5.08 -0.16 -5.98
C GLN A 63 5.92 -0.87 -4.91
N ASP A 64 7.23 -0.62 -4.85
CA ASP A 64 8.13 -1.29 -3.89
C ASP A 64 7.77 -0.92 -2.44
N LEU A 65 7.42 0.35 -2.21
CA LEU A 65 6.89 0.79 -0.91
C LEU A 65 5.51 0.18 -0.62
N ALA A 66 4.65 0.02 -1.63
CA ALA A 66 3.35 -0.63 -1.46
C ALA A 66 3.49 -2.10 -1.05
N GLU A 67 4.39 -2.83 -1.70
CA GLU A 67 4.75 -4.21 -1.36
C GLU A 67 5.32 -4.31 0.06
N LYS A 68 6.13 -3.34 0.48
CA LYS A 68 6.69 -3.28 1.84
C LYS A 68 5.59 -3.10 2.90
N VAL A 69 4.64 -2.19 2.66
CA VAL A 69 3.48 -1.97 3.55
C VAL A 69 2.60 -3.21 3.62
N VAL A 70 2.33 -3.88 2.48
CA VAL A 70 1.57 -5.13 2.46
C VAL A 70 2.30 -6.23 3.24
N SER A 71 3.61 -6.37 3.03
CA SER A 71 4.43 -7.39 3.71
C SER A 71 4.39 -7.26 5.23
N LEU A 72 4.38 -6.04 5.77
CA LEU A 72 4.21 -5.81 7.21
C LEU A 72 2.87 -6.36 7.70
N HIS A 73 1.77 -6.02 7.03
CA HIS A 73 0.44 -6.43 7.48
C HIS A 73 0.21 -7.95 7.27
N GLU A 74 0.76 -8.52 6.20
CA GLU A 74 0.77 -9.96 5.97
C GLU A 74 1.54 -10.68 7.09
N SER A 75 2.71 -10.18 7.48
CA SER A 75 3.49 -10.75 8.58
C SER A 75 2.72 -10.79 9.90
N ILE A 76 1.83 -9.80 10.16
CA ILE A 76 0.93 -9.80 11.32
C ILE A 76 -0.15 -10.86 11.19
N GLN A 77 -0.81 -10.95 10.03
CA GLN A 77 -1.88 -11.91 9.77
C GLN A 77 -1.38 -13.35 9.88
N GLU A 78 -0.21 -13.65 9.31
CA GLU A 78 0.40 -14.98 9.29
C GLU A 78 1.30 -15.24 10.50
N LYS A 79 1.56 -14.21 11.31
CA LYS A 79 2.47 -14.25 12.47
C LYS A 79 3.87 -14.73 12.08
N ASP A 80 4.38 -14.18 10.99
CA ASP A 80 5.69 -14.49 10.44
C ASP A 80 6.76 -13.50 10.96
N PRO A 81 7.58 -13.88 11.95
CA PRO A 81 8.61 -13.00 12.50
C PRO A 81 9.72 -12.69 11.50
N GLU A 82 10.05 -13.61 10.57
CA GLU A 82 11.13 -13.35 9.60
C GLU A 82 10.71 -12.29 8.59
N GLN A 83 9.47 -12.39 8.08
CA GLN A 83 8.90 -11.36 7.20
C GLN A 83 8.75 -10.03 7.93
N PHE A 84 8.29 -10.05 9.19
CA PHE A 84 8.14 -8.84 10.00
C PHE A 84 9.47 -8.10 10.14
N THR A 85 10.52 -8.75 10.65
CA THR A 85 11.83 -8.10 10.86
C THR A 85 12.43 -7.60 9.54
N ALA A 86 12.23 -8.32 8.42
CA ALA A 86 12.71 -7.91 7.10
C ALA A 86 12.01 -6.67 6.53
N THR A 87 10.85 -6.27 7.09
CA THR A 87 10.16 -5.05 6.70
C THR A 87 10.66 -3.81 7.45
N LEU A 88 11.27 -4.00 8.62
CA LEU A 88 11.60 -2.92 9.54
C LEU A 88 13.03 -2.40 9.31
N PHE A 89 13.23 -1.10 9.54
CA PHE A 89 14.56 -0.51 9.47
C PHE A 89 15.43 -1.08 10.61
N PRO A 90 16.52 -1.81 10.33
CA PRO A 90 17.21 -2.62 11.33
C PRO A 90 17.71 -1.81 12.54
N MET A 91 18.30 -0.64 12.31
CA MET A 91 18.85 0.19 13.36
C MET A 91 17.77 0.72 14.32
N TYR A 92 16.60 1.09 13.79
CA TYR A 92 15.48 1.55 14.62
C TYR A 92 14.84 0.39 15.37
N HIS A 93 14.62 -0.73 14.69
CA HIS A 93 14.01 -1.90 15.30
C HIS A 93 14.87 -2.46 16.46
N GLU A 94 16.20 -2.54 16.29
CA GLU A 94 17.11 -2.89 17.38
C GLU A 94 16.98 -1.94 18.58
N TYR A 95 16.86 -0.63 18.31
CA TYR A 95 16.63 0.37 19.34
C TYR A 95 15.29 0.16 20.08
N GLU A 96 14.19 -0.11 19.37
CA GLU A 96 12.90 -0.42 20.00
C GLU A 96 12.99 -1.65 20.89
N MET A 97 13.61 -2.71 20.39
CA MET A 97 13.77 -3.96 21.12
C MET A 97 14.57 -3.76 22.40
N GLU A 98 15.65 -2.98 22.35
CA GLU A 98 16.48 -2.70 23.52
C GLU A 98 15.81 -1.74 24.53
N TYR A 99 15.25 -0.63 24.06
CA TYR A 99 14.85 0.48 24.93
C TYR A 99 13.35 0.57 25.19
N PHE A 100 12.51 0.32 24.18
CA PHE A 100 11.06 0.35 24.35
C PHE A 100 10.55 -0.94 24.99
N TYR A 101 10.93 -2.08 24.41
CA TYR A 101 10.57 -3.40 24.91
C TYR A 101 11.47 -3.89 26.05
N ASN A 102 12.55 -3.16 26.39
CA ASN A 102 13.51 -3.52 27.45
C ASN A 102 14.12 -4.92 27.24
N GLY A 103 14.26 -5.37 25.99
CA GLY A 103 14.71 -6.71 25.62
C GLY A 103 13.79 -7.85 26.06
N LYS A 104 12.53 -7.55 26.41
CA LYS A 104 11.60 -8.55 27.01
C LYS A 104 10.69 -9.24 26.01
N TYR A 105 10.55 -8.67 24.82
CA TYR A 105 9.71 -9.22 23.76
C TYR A 105 10.60 -9.69 22.64
N THR A 106 10.16 -10.76 21.99
CA THR A 106 10.63 -11.23 20.69
C THR A 106 9.67 -10.77 19.60
N ASP A 107 10.12 -10.76 18.35
CA ASP A 107 9.26 -10.40 17.20
C ASP A 107 8.01 -11.27 17.12
N ALA A 108 8.15 -12.57 17.40
CA ALA A 108 7.02 -13.49 17.49
C ALA A 108 6.01 -13.07 18.56
N GLU A 109 6.45 -12.60 19.73
CA GLU A 109 5.55 -12.13 20.78
C GLU A 109 4.90 -10.78 20.43
N ILE A 110 5.61 -9.89 19.73
CA ILE A 110 5.04 -8.65 19.21
C ILE A 110 3.92 -8.97 18.22
N LEU A 111 4.18 -9.87 17.25
CA LEU A 111 3.19 -10.30 16.27
C LEU A 111 1.98 -10.99 16.90
N GLU A 112 2.20 -11.88 17.87
CA GLU A 112 1.11 -12.53 18.61
C GLU A 112 0.22 -11.50 19.32
N ASN A 113 0.80 -10.49 19.95
CA ASN A 113 0.06 -9.43 20.64
C ASN A 113 -0.68 -8.51 19.65
N SER A 114 -0.07 -8.18 18.52
CA SER A 114 -0.69 -7.40 17.45
C SER A 114 -1.88 -8.15 16.85
N TYR A 115 -1.70 -9.41 16.46
CA TYR A 115 -2.77 -10.27 15.96
C TYR A 115 -3.91 -10.40 16.97
N ALA A 116 -3.58 -10.66 18.25
CA ALA A 116 -4.58 -10.77 19.31
C ALA A 116 -5.40 -9.48 19.49
N SER A 117 -4.77 -8.30 19.33
CA SER A 117 -5.46 -7.01 19.37
C SER A 117 -6.46 -6.86 18.22
N PHE A 118 -6.06 -7.19 16.99
CA PHE A 118 -6.95 -7.14 15.83
C PHE A 118 -8.09 -8.17 15.92
N GLN A 119 -7.78 -9.38 16.35
CA GLN A 119 -8.78 -10.43 16.61
C GLN A 119 -9.80 -9.97 17.68
N GLY A 120 -9.31 -9.32 18.75
CA GLY A 120 -10.16 -8.75 19.80
C GLY A 120 -11.06 -7.62 19.30
N PHE A 121 -10.54 -6.74 18.43
CA PHE A 121 -11.31 -5.66 17.81
C PHE A 121 -12.39 -6.20 16.86
N PHE A 122 -12.03 -7.13 15.97
CA PHE A 122 -12.95 -7.70 14.98
C PHE A 122 -14.02 -8.60 15.62
N GLY A 123 -13.68 -9.27 16.73
CA GLY A 123 -14.56 -10.22 17.41
C GLY A 123 -14.48 -11.65 16.86
N GLY A 124 -13.37 -12.01 16.23
CA GLY A 124 -13.15 -13.32 15.62
C GLY A 124 -11.86 -13.38 14.80
N GLU A 125 -11.59 -14.53 14.17
CA GLU A 125 -10.51 -14.62 13.19
C GLU A 125 -10.77 -13.67 12.01
N PHE A 126 -9.71 -13.01 11.56
CA PHE A 126 -9.77 -11.98 10.54
C PHE A 126 -8.69 -12.22 9.48
N ASP A 127 -8.90 -11.63 8.31
CA ASP A 127 -7.86 -11.28 7.34
C ASP A 127 -7.90 -9.76 7.10
N PHE A 128 -6.79 -9.18 6.66
CA PHE A 128 -6.81 -7.82 6.12
C PHE A 128 -7.42 -7.86 4.70
N SER A 129 -8.53 -7.16 4.50
CA SER A 129 -9.18 -7.09 3.17
C SER A 129 -8.58 -6.00 2.29
N MET A 130 -8.14 -4.89 2.91
CA MET A 130 -7.63 -3.71 2.23
C MET A 130 -6.77 -2.84 3.14
N LEU A 131 -5.73 -2.25 2.56
CA LEU A 131 -4.97 -1.13 3.10
C LEU A 131 -5.24 0.10 2.23
N ASP A 132 -5.74 1.18 2.80
CA ASP A 132 -5.96 2.44 2.08
C ASP A 132 -4.98 3.48 2.58
N VAL A 133 -4.01 3.84 1.73
CA VAL A 133 -3.03 4.89 2.01
C VAL A 133 -3.69 6.24 1.74
N THR A 134 -4.27 6.82 2.78
CA THR A 134 -5.10 8.03 2.69
C THR A 134 -4.28 9.32 2.66
N ASN A 135 -3.02 9.27 3.11
CA ASN A 135 -2.12 10.42 3.09
C ASN A 135 -0.65 9.99 3.02
N VAL A 136 0.15 10.77 2.31
CA VAL A 136 1.62 10.62 2.22
C VAL A 136 2.26 12.00 2.41
N VAL A 137 3.07 12.16 3.45
CA VAL A 137 3.80 13.41 3.74
C VAL A 137 5.27 13.20 3.38
N LYS A 138 5.71 13.87 2.31
CA LYS A 138 7.09 13.84 1.79
C LYS A 138 8.01 14.87 2.44
N GLU A 139 9.30 14.80 2.15
CA GLU A 139 10.38 15.56 2.82
C GLU A 139 10.23 17.08 2.66
N ASP A 140 9.59 17.52 1.57
CA ASP A 140 9.33 18.93 1.28
C ASP A 140 8.22 19.53 2.16
N VAL A 141 7.48 18.69 2.89
CA VAL A 141 6.47 19.08 3.87
C VAL A 141 6.99 18.84 5.28
N LEU A 142 6.81 19.83 6.17
CA LEU A 142 7.20 19.73 7.57
C LEU A 142 6.42 18.61 8.28
N SER A 143 7.13 17.61 8.79
CA SER A 143 6.59 16.60 9.72
C SER A 143 7.48 16.58 10.98
N PRO A 144 7.02 17.17 12.10
CA PRO A 144 7.83 17.23 13.32
C PRO A 144 8.30 15.86 13.83
N THR A 145 7.47 14.83 13.69
CA THR A 145 7.80 13.48 14.15
C THR A 145 8.82 12.82 13.23
N ARG A 146 8.62 12.88 11.91
CA ARG A 146 9.60 12.36 10.94
C ARG A 146 10.94 13.06 11.08
N ASP A 147 10.94 14.39 11.20
CA ASP A 147 12.18 15.17 11.31
C ASP A 147 12.92 14.86 12.63
N THR A 148 12.19 14.63 13.72
CA THR A 148 12.77 14.15 14.99
C THR A 148 13.33 12.74 14.83
N MET A 149 12.65 11.88 14.10
CA MET A 149 13.08 10.51 13.85
C MET A 149 14.36 10.46 13.01
N GLN A 150 14.47 11.27 11.95
CA GLN A 150 15.69 11.33 11.14
C GLN A 150 16.90 11.70 12.01
N LYS A 151 16.74 12.71 12.87
CA LYS A 151 17.79 13.11 13.80
C LYS A 151 18.16 11.97 14.76
N MET A 152 17.17 11.25 15.28
CA MET A 152 17.40 10.12 16.17
C MET A 152 18.18 8.99 15.46
N LEU A 153 17.85 8.70 14.19
CA LEU A 153 18.58 7.71 13.39
C LEU A 153 20.04 8.14 13.15
N ASP A 154 20.28 9.41 12.87
CA ASP A 154 21.64 9.94 12.70
C ASP A 154 22.44 9.88 14.01
N ASP A 155 21.81 10.19 15.14
CA ASP A 155 22.41 10.07 16.48
C ASP A 155 22.75 8.59 16.78
N LEU A 156 21.87 7.64 16.46
CA LEU A 156 22.13 6.20 16.62
C LEU A 156 23.28 5.71 15.73
N ALA A 157 23.36 6.16 14.48
CA ALA A 157 24.48 5.85 13.59
C ALA A 157 25.81 6.41 14.13
N SER A 158 25.78 7.65 14.62
CA SER A 158 26.94 8.30 15.25
C SER A 158 27.43 7.52 16.48
N ASP A 159 26.53 7.04 17.33
CA ASP A 159 26.88 6.21 18.51
C ASP A 159 27.54 4.89 18.12
N ARG A 160 27.25 4.36 16.93
CA ARG A 160 27.87 3.17 16.34
C ARG A 160 29.16 3.48 15.56
N GLY A 161 29.50 4.75 15.36
CA GLY A 161 30.63 5.18 14.54
C GLY A 161 30.41 5.02 13.03
N GLU A 162 29.15 4.99 12.61
CA GLU A 162 28.71 4.89 11.22
C GLU A 162 28.41 6.29 10.64
N SER A 163 28.30 6.40 9.31
CA SER A 163 27.84 7.64 8.67
C SER A 163 26.39 7.94 9.03
N PRO A 164 25.97 9.23 9.07
CA PRO A 164 24.57 9.59 9.33
C PRO A 164 23.63 8.85 8.36
N VAL A 165 22.51 8.35 8.87
CA VAL A 165 21.51 7.64 8.06
C VAL A 165 21.00 8.57 6.95
N SER A 166 20.83 9.86 7.26
CA SER A 166 20.42 10.89 6.30
C SER A 166 21.33 11.06 5.08
N GLU A 167 22.61 10.65 5.15
CA GLU A 167 23.52 10.72 4.00
C GLU A 167 23.27 9.61 2.97
N GLU A 168 22.60 8.53 3.38
CA GLU A 168 22.33 7.32 2.58
C GLU A 168 20.82 7.11 2.34
N THR A 169 20.01 8.08 2.76
CA THR A 169 18.54 8.11 2.58
C THR A 169 18.18 8.91 1.34
N ASP A 170 17.47 8.28 0.40
CA ASP A 170 16.95 8.97 -0.78
C ASP A 170 15.55 9.57 -0.53
N ALA A 171 14.77 8.95 0.36
CA ALA A 171 13.43 9.39 0.71
C ALA A 171 13.05 9.01 2.15
N PHE A 172 12.32 9.88 2.82
CA PHE A 172 11.70 9.65 4.12
C PHE A 172 10.28 10.19 4.14
N VAL A 173 9.30 9.29 4.18
CA VAL A 173 7.88 9.63 4.10
C VAL A 173 7.12 9.21 5.36
N GLU A 174 6.05 9.93 5.67
CA GLU A 174 5.05 9.55 6.67
C GLU A 174 3.76 9.15 5.93
N LEU A 175 3.27 7.96 6.22
CA LEU A 175 2.09 7.34 5.63
C LEU A 175 0.95 7.32 6.66
N THR A 176 -0.25 7.70 6.23
CA THR A 176 -1.48 7.41 6.98
C THR A 176 -2.23 6.29 6.27
N ILE A 177 -2.52 5.22 7.00
CA ILE A 177 -3.11 4.00 6.46
C ILE A 177 -4.38 3.65 7.23
N THR A 178 -5.49 3.60 6.52
CA THR A 178 -6.72 2.99 7.02
C THR A 178 -6.69 1.50 6.67
N ARG A 179 -6.91 0.64 7.66
CA ARG A 179 -6.86 -0.82 7.49
C ARG A 179 -8.26 -1.39 7.62
N TYR A 180 -8.59 -2.32 6.75
CA TYR A 180 -9.90 -2.95 6.73
C TYR A 180 -9.79 -4.44 6.98
N LEU A 181 -10.71 -4.96 7.79
CA LEU A 181 -10.72 -6.35 8.23
C LEU A 181 -11.94 -7.08 7.67
N THR A 182 -11.72 -8.28 7.15
CA THR A 182 -12.78 -9.21 6.75
C THR A 182 -12.71 -10.49 7.59
N GLN A 183 -13.71 -11.36 7.44
CA GLN A 183 -13.68 -12.68 8.06
C GLN A 183 -12.56 -13.51 7.45
N LYS A 184 -11.76 -14.19 8.28
CA LYS A 184 -10.69 -15.08 7.81
C LYS A 184 -11.18 -16.09 6.78
N GLY A 185 -10.51 -16.15 5.64
CA GLY A 185 -10.80 -17.05 4.53
C GLY A 185 -12.02 -16.66 3.68
N SER A 186 -12.57 -15.46 3.82
CA SER A 186 -13.66 -14.98 2.96
C SER A 186 -13.22 -14.81 1.50
N GLY A 187 -11.94 -14.46 1.29
CA GLY A 187 -11.39 -14.08 -0.02
C GLY A 187 -11.86 -12.71 -0.49
N GLU A 188 -12.53 -11.94 0.37
CA GLU A 188 -13.01 -10.60 0.06
C GLU A 188 -11.83 -9.62 0.07
N LYS A 189 -11.57 -9.01 -1.10
CA LYS A 189 -10.61 -7.92 -1.26
C LYS A 189 -11.37 -6.61 -1.42
N CYS A 190 -10.79 -5.51 -0.91
CA CYS A 190 -11.38 -4.17 -0.99
C CYS A 190 -12.70 -4.01 -0.21
N GLU A 191 -12.96 -4.84 0.81
CA GLU A 191 -14.08 -4.63 1.75
C GLU A 191 -13.76 -3.46 2.68
N THR A 192 -14.65 -2.47 2.78
CA THR A 192 -14.38 -1.20 3.49
C THR A 192 -15.32 -0.92 4.67
N ASP A 193 -16.15 -1.87 5.09
CA ASP A 193 -17.21 -1.65 6.09
C ASP A 193 -16.69 -1.72 7.55
N LYS A 194 -15.61 -2.47 7.77
CA LYS A 194 -14.96 -2.65 9.08
C LYS A 194 -13.53 -2.11 9.05
N SER A 195 -13.42 -0.81 9.24
CA SER A 195 -12.12 -0.13 9.35
C SER A 195 -11.61 -0.09 10.79
N LEU A 196 -10.30 -0.21 10.93
CA LEU A 196 -9.58 0.16 12.13
C LEU A 196 -9.32 1.68 12.15
N PRO A 197 -9.00 2.27 13.33
CA PRO A 197 -8.43 3.61 13.37
C PRO A 197 -7.17 3.69 12.51
N ASP A 198 -6.97 4.88 11.92
CA ASP A 198 -5.81 5.16 11.09
C ASP A 198 -4.51 4.87 11.83
N GLU A 199 -3.58 4.27 11.11
CA GLU A 199 -2.22 4.03 11.55
C GLU A 199 -1.28 5.00 10.84
N THR A 200 -0.30 5.52 11.58
CA THR A 200 0.79 6.29 11.01
C THR A 200 2.03 5.40 10.95
N ILE A 201 2.56 5.19 9.75
CA ILE A 201 3.80 4.44 9.51
C ILE A 201 4.79 5.37 8.84
N TYR A 202 6.06 5.30 9.22
CA TYR A 202 7.10 6.04 8.53
C TYR A 202 7.89 5.07 7.64
N ALA A 203 8.29 5.53 6.47
CA ALA A 203 9.04 4.71 5.52
C ALA A 203 10.29 5.44 5.02
N LEU A 204 11.41 4.73 5.07
CA LEU A 204 12.73 5.22 4.72
C LEU A 204 13.25 4.44 3.52
N HIS A 205 13.63 5.14 2.44
CA HIS A 205 14.36 4.55 1.33
C HIS A 205 15.86 4.70 1.61
N TYR A 206 16.51 3.60 1.97
CA TYR A 206 17.89 3.58 2.43
C TYR A 206 18.68 2.56 1.62
N GLN A 207 19.78 2.98 1.01
CA GLN A 207 20.65 2.12 0.18
C GLN A 207 19.91 1.36 -0.95
N GLY A 208 18.88 1.97 -1.54
CA GLY A 208 18.14 1.38 -2.66
C GLY A 208 16.99 0.46 -2.26
N GLU A 209 16.63 0.40 -0.98
CA GLU A 209 15.51 -0.41 -0.49
C GLU A 209 14.61 0.36 0.48
N TRP A 210 13.31 0.07 0.45
CA TRP A 210 12.34 0.59 1.40
C TRP A 210 12.33 -0.21 2.70
N TYR A 211 12.34 0.52 3.82
CA TYR A 211 12.18 0.02 5.18
C TYR A 211 11.07 0.79 5.89
N LEU A 212 10.36 0.12 6.80
CA LEU A 212 9.33 0.73 7.63
C LEU A 212 9.85 1.00 9.04
N ILE A 213 9.30 2.03 9.66
CA ILE A 213 9.53 2.41 11.04
C ILE A 213 8.16 2.54 11.71
N LEU A 214 7.96 1.75 12.76
CA LEU A 214 6.76 1.75 13.61
C LEU A 214 7.04 2.62 14.84
N VAL A 215 6.02 3.29 15.38
CA VAL A 215 6.15 4.25 16.50
C VAL A 215 5.01 4.14 17.50
#